data_AF-A0A9D5DE87-F1
#
_entry.id   AF-A0A9D5DE87-F1
#
_cell.length_a   1.000
_cell.length_b   1.000
_cell.length_c   1.000
_cell.angle_alpha   90.00
_cell.angle_beta   90.00
_cell.angle_gamma   90.00
#
_symmetry.space_group_name_H-M   'P 1'
#
loop_
_entity.id
_entity.type
_entity.pdbx_description
1 polymer ?
#
loop_
_entity_poly.entity_id
_entity_poly.type
_entity_poly.pdbx_seq_one_letter_code
_entity_poly.pdbx_strand_id
1 'polypeptide(L)'
;MPYVIRRDPDVPVTADQSCYIVEINDEYILQVTFISDGGRIQEWLDRFIAPYRGEIISVHAEPRPFNCGLASPCLQPNIFALFVAVGDRVLVLPVRRNQNLPALYVVDLFLNERLYFVGMHIERLCQWLGKWGLLIKRSRELRAFAIENTNRPDLWTPSLRKLV
;
A
#
# COMPACT_ATOMS: atom_id res chain seq x y z
N MET A 1 22.28 1.95 -0.91
CA MET A 1 21.43 3.16 -0.84
C MET A 1 21.25 3.44 0.64
N PRO A 2 21.91 4.48 1.18
CA PRO A 2 21.73 4.89 2.57
C PRO A 2 20.32 5.45 2.75
N TYR A 3 19.70 5.11 3.86
CA TYR A 3 18.44 5.71 4.28
C TYR A 3 18.49 5.93 5.79
N VAL A 4 17.87 7.01 6.26
CA VAL A 4 17.72 7.32 7.67
C VAL A 4 16.24 7.21 8.00
N ILE A 5 15.91 6.40 9.01
CA ILE A 5 14.55 6.32 9.55
C ILE A 5 14.56 7.03 10.89
N ARG A 6 13.78 8.10 10.99
CA ARG A 6 13.56 8.81 12.24
C ARG A 6 12.08 8.86 12.55
N ARG A 7 11.75 9.01 13.83
CA ARG A 7 10.37 9.23 14.24
C ARG A 7 9.96 10.66 13.90
N ASP A 8 8.71 10.84 13.49
CA ASP A 8 8.13 12.17 13.34
C ASP A 8 7.95 12.79 14.74
N PRO A 9 8.64 13.90 15.07
CA PRO A 9 8.55 14.51 16.39
C PRO A 9 7.19 15.17 16.65
N ASP A 10 6.45 15.51 15.59
CA ASP A 10 5.19 16.24 15.68
C ASP A 10 3.98 15.31 15.86
N VAL A 11 4.19 13.99 15.76
CA VAL A 11 3.13 12.99 15.92
C VAL A 11 3.34 12.20 17.23
N PRO A 12 2.45 12.33 18.22
CA PRO A 12 2.52 11.53 19.43
C PRO A 12 2.32 10.05 19.10
N VAL A 13 3.15 9.18 19.69
CA VAL A 13 2.95 7.73 19.59
C VAL A 13 1.83 7.35 20.51
N THR A 14 0.88 6.63 19.94
CA THR A 14 -0.19 5.97 20.68
C THR A 14 -0.09 4.47 20.43
N ALA A 15 -0.85 3.67 21.18
CA ALA A 15 -0.92 2.23 20.95
C ALA A 15 -1.33 1.88 19.51
N ASP A 16 -2.02 2.80 18.84
CA ASP A 16 -2.68 2.56 17.56
C ASP A 16 -2.11 3.37 16.38
N GLN A 17 -1.13 4.24 16.64
CA GLN A 17 -0.50 5.04 15.60
C GLN A 17 0.98 5.32 15.89
N SER A 18 1.78 5.20 14.84
CA SER A 18 3.17 5.65 14.85
C SER A 18 3.52 6.26 13.49
N CYS A 19 4.29 7.35 13.50
CA CYS A 19 4.68 8.05 12.28
C CYS A 19 6.20 8.19 12.21
N TYR A 20 6.74 7.93 11.03
CA TYR A 20 8.17 7.91 10.76
C TYR A 20 8.45 8.75 9.51
N ILE A 21 9.59 9.42 9.54
CA ILE A 21 10.18 10.10 8.40
C ILE A 21 11.31 9.21 7.88
N VAL A 22 11.22 8.84 6.61
CA VAL A 22 12.24 8.06 5.91
C VAL A 22 12.91 8.98 4.91
N GLU A 23 14.19 9.23 5.12
CA GLU A 23 15.02 10.07 4.26
C GLU A 23 15.89 9.17 3.39
N ILE A 24 15.79 9.32 2.07
CA ILE A 24 16.53 8.53 1.08
C ILE A 24 17.44 9.49 0.32
N ASN A 25 18.75 9.27 0.42
CA ASN A 25 19.81 10.07 -0.23
C ASN A 25 19.74 11.59 0.06
N ASP A 26 19.30 12.01 1.24
CA ASP A 26 19.18 13.41 1.67
C ASP A 26 18.24 14.30 0.80
N GLU A 27 17.57 13.73 -0.20
CA GLU A 27 16.71 14.44 -1.16
C GLU A 27 15.24 14.05 -1.03
N TYR A 28 14.96 12.77 -0.75
CA TYR A 28 13.60 12.25 -0.72
C TYR A 28 13.15 12.01 0.72
N ILE A 29 12.12 12.74 1.12
CA ILE A 29 11.51 12.63 2.44
C ILE A 29 10.16 11.94 2.26
N LEU A 30 10.00 10.75 2.83
CA LEU A 30 8.72 10.04 2.88
C LEU A 30 8.20 10.05 4.31
N GLN A 31 6.93 10.38 4.51
CA GLN A 31 6.26 10.23 5.80
C GLN A 31 5.45 8.92 5.80
N VAL A 32 5.88 7.98 6.62
CA VAL A 32 5.29 6.64 6.76
C VAL A 32 4.47 6.60 8.05
N THR A 33 3.16 6.39 7.93
CA THR A 33 2.24 6.31 9.06
C THR A 33 1.71 4.89 9.21
N PHE A 34 1.94 4.29 10.37
CA PHE A 34 1.36 3.00 10.77
C PHE A 34 0.09 3.27 11.57
N ILE A 35 -1.02 2.66 11.17
CA ILE A 35 -2.31 2.81 11.87
C ILE A 35 -2.96 1.45 12.07
N SER A 36 -3.23 1.07 13.32
CA SER A 36 -3.96 -0.18 13.65
C SER A 36 -5.39 0.02 14.11
N ASP A 37 -5.84 1.26 14.31
CA ASP A 37 -7.22 1.62 14.69
C ASP A 37 -7.99 2.19 13.49
N GLY A 38 -9.22 1.72 13.29
CA GLY A 38 -10.08 2.09 12.17
C GLY A 38 -10.43 3.58 12.11
N GLY A 39 -10.72 4.22 13.23
CA GLY A 39 -11.09 5.64 13.27
C GLY A 39 -9.98 6.56 12.72
N ARG A 40 -8.73 6.23 13.05
CA ARG A 40 -7.55 6.97 12.58
C ARG A 40 -7.22 6.73 11.11
N ILE A 41 -7.66 5.60 10.53
CA ILE A 41 -7.54 5.37 9.08
C ILE A 41 -8.36 6.42 8.35
N GLN A 42 -9.61 6.66 8.77
CA GLN A 42 -10.47 7.66 8.14
C GLN A 42 -9.87 9.07 8.23
N GLU A 43 -9.37 9.46 9.40
CA GLU A 43 -8.70 10.76 9.58
C GLU A 43 -7.52 10.94 8.64
N TRP A 44 -6.72 9.88 8.42
CA TRP A 44 -5.60 9.91 7.49
C TRP A 44 -6.09 10.06 6.04
N LEU A 45 -7.13 9.31 5.65
CA LEU A 45 -7.71 9.39 4.30
C LEU A 45 -8.30 10.78 4.05
N ASP A 46 -9.04 11.35 4.99
CA ASP A 46 -9.62 12.68 4.89
C ASP A 46 -8.54 13.77 4.81
N ARG A 47 -7.44 13.59 5.55
CA ARG A 47 -6.35 14.56 5.58
C ARG A 47 -5.50 14.55 4.30
N PHE A 48 -5.26 13.37 3.71
CA PHE A 48 -4.27 13.22 2.65
C PHE A 48 -4.83 12.77 1.30
N ILE A 49 -5.92 11.99 1.28
CA ILE A 49 -6.53 11.51 0.04
C ILE A 49 -7.67 12.42 -0.42
N ALA A 50 -8.55 12.87 0.48
CA ALA A 50 -9.67 13.74 0.10
C ALA A 50 -9.23 15.06 -0.59
N PRO A 51 -8.16 15.76 -0.15
CA PRO A 51 -7.67 16.95 -0.85
C PRO A 51 -6.70 16.63 -2.00
N TYR A 52 -6.34 15.36 -2.21
CA TYR A 52 -5.40 14.98 -3.25
C TYR A 52 -6.00 15.25 -4.63
N ARG A 53 -5.35 16.15 -5.38
CA ARG A 53 -5.75 16.50 -6.75
C ARG A 53 -5.17 15.57 -7.81
N GLY A 54 -4.23 14.71 -7.43
CA GLY A 54 -3.71 13.69 -8.32
C GLY A 54 -4.72 12.55 -8.45
N GLU A 55 -4.59 11.79 -9.54
CA GLU A 55 -5.44 10.63 -9.78
C GLU A 55 -4.76 9.33 -9.37
N ILE A 56 -3.43 9.31 -9.22
CA ILE A 56 -2.66 8.07 -9.04
C ILE A 56 -2.36 7.84 -7.57
N ILE A 57 -2.72 6.65 -7.08
CA ILE A 57 -2.39 6.13 -5.76
C ILE A 57 -1.57 4.85 -5.94
N SER A 58 -0.44 4.74 -5.27
CA SER A 58 0.30 3.48 -5.25
C SER A 58 -0.28 2.54 -4.19
N VAL A 59 -0.47 1.28 -4.54
CA VAL A 59 -0.92 0.25 -3.59
C VAL A 59 -0.06 -1.00 -3.70
N HIS A 60 0.30 -1.54 -2.54
CA HIS A 60 1.08 -2.78 -2.44
C HIS A 60 0.64 -3.56 -1.21
N ALA A 61 0.78 -4.89 -1.25
CA ALA A 61 0.56 -5.71 -0.07
C ALA A 61 1.73 -6.65 0.13
N GLU A 62 2.15 -6.76 1.38
CA GLU A 62 3.19 -7.71 1.76
C GLU A 62 2.56 -9.01 2.27
N PRO A 63 2.79 -10.14 1.58
CA PRO A 63 2.31 -11.43 2.04
C PRO A 63 3.09 -11.88 3.29
N ARG A 64 2.42 -12.54 4.23
CA ARG A 64 3.10 -13.30 5.27
C ARG A 64 3.84 -14.46 4.60
N PRO A 65 5.14 -14.66 4.89
CA PRO A 65 5.78 -15.93 4.57
C PRO A 65 5.02 -17.03 5.32
N PHE A 66 4.46 -17.97 4.56
CA PHE A 66 3.77 -19.10 5.15
C PHE A 66 4.78 -20.14 5.64
N ASN A 67 4.65 -20.56 6.90
CA ASN A 67 5.04 -21.92 7.31
C ASN A 67 3.90 -22.86 6.92
N CYS A 68 3.72 -23.12 5.61
CA CYS A 68 2.88 -24.23 5.19
C CYS A 68 3.64 -25.52 5.54
N GLY A 69 3.24 -26.20 6.61
CA GLY A 69 3.51 -27.64 6.70
C GLY A 69 2.88 -28.31 5.48
N LEU A 70 3.55 -29.29 4.89
CA LEU A 70 3.17 -30.05 3.68
C LEU A 70 1.72 -30.61 3.67
N ALA A 71 0.99 -30.53 4.79
CA ALA A 71 -0.30 -31.18 5.00
C ALA A 71 -1.54 -30.28 4.81
N SER A 72 -1.41 -28.97 4.55
CA SER A 72 -2.61 -28.15 4.29
C SER A 72 -2.35 -26.97 3.37
N PRO A 73 -2.86 -26.96 2.12
CA PRO A 73 -2.78 -25.79 1.26
C PRO A 73 -3.63 -24.68 1.89
N CYS A 74 -2.97 -23.58 2.26
CA CYS A 74 -3.67 -22.43 2.82
C CYS A 74 -4.62 -21.84 1.75
N LEU A 75 -5.93 -21.94 1.99
CA LEU A 75 -6.98 -21.49 1.06
C LEU A 75 -6.99 -19.97 0.83
N GLN A 76 -6.36 -19.20 1.74
CA GLN A 76 -6.31 -17.75 1.67
C GLN A 76 -4.87 -17.22 1.83
N PRO A 77 -4.40 -16.33 0.94
CA PRO A 77 -3.15 -15.60 1.11
C PRO A 77 -3.28 -14.68 2.32
N ASN A 78 -2.36 -14.81 3.27
CA ASN A 78 -2.37 -14.04 4.50
C ASN A 78 -1.49 -12.82 4.28
N ILE A 79 -2.05 -11.65 3.97
CA ILE A 79 -1.29 -10.39 3.90
C ILE A 79 -0.95 -9.96 5.35
N PHE A 80 0.26 -9.46 5.60
CA PHE A 80 0.59 -8.88 6.91
C PHE A 80 0.46 -7.36 6.95
N ALA A 81 0.64 -6.69 5.81
CA ALA A 81 0.50 -5.26 5.71
C ALA A 81 0.03 -4.86 4.31
N LEU A 82 -0.87 -3.89 4.27
CA LEU A 82 -1.28 -3.18 3.06
C LEU A 82 -0.66 -1.78 3.10
N PHE A 83 -0.09 -1.35 1.98
CA PHE A 83 0.59 -0.08 1.81
C PHE A 83 -0.22 0.74 0.82
N VAL A 84 -0.54 1.98 1.19
CA VAL A 84 -1.21 2.96 0.34
C VAL A 84 -0.34 4.21 0.30
N ALA A 85 0.17 4.56 -0.88
CA ALA A 85 1.08 5.67 -1.07
C ALA A 85 0.43 6.78 -1.90
N VAL A 86 0.52 8.01 -1.42
CA VAL A 86 0.04 9.23 -2.06
C VAL A 86 1.10 10.32 -1.93
N GLY A 87 1.65 10.79 -3.05
CA GLY A 87 2.76 11.74 -3.04
C GLY A 87 3.95 11.24 -2.22
N ASP A 88 4.35 12.00 -1.20
CA ASP A 88 5.41 11.71 -0.24
C ASP A 88 4.92 10.97 1.02
N ARG A 89 3.65 10.53 1.06
CA ARG A 89 3.01 9.91 2.23
C ARG A 89 2.72 8.44 1.97
N VAL A 90 2.99 7.61 2.97
CA VAL A 90 2.69 6.17 2.94
C VAL A 90 1.88 5.80 4.17
N LEU A 91 0.68 5.27 3.96
CA LEU A 91 -0.11 4.62 4.99
C LEU A 91 0.22 3.12 5.01
N VAL A 92 0.59 2.61 6.18
CA VAL A 92 0.81 1.19 6.42
C VAL A 92 -0.31 0.66 7.33
N LEU A 93 -1.08 -0.27 6.79
CA LEU A 93 -2.20 -0.93 7.44
C LEU A 93 -1.78 -2.36 7.83
N PRO A 94 -1.36 -2.59 9.09
CA PRO A 94 -1.04 -3.92 9.57
C PRO A 94 -2.31 -4.78 9.62
N VAL A 95 -2.27 -5.93 8.97
CA VAL A 95 -3.35 -6.91 8.95
C VAL A 95 -3.06 -7.97 10.01
N ARG A 96 -3.76 -7.93 11.15
CA ARG A 96 -3.58 -8.92 12.24
C ARG A 96 -4.10 -10.29 11.81
N ARG A 97 -3.53 -11.36 12.37
CA ARG A 97 -4.00 -12.74 12.10
C ARG A 97 -5.47 -12.87 12.52
N ASN A 98 -6.30 -13.46 11.66
CA ASN A 98 -7.73 -13.70 11.87
C ASN A 98 -8.61 -12.44 11.95
N GLN A 99 -8.06 -11.26 11.65
CA GLN A 99 -8.86 -10.07 11.44
C GLN A 99 -8.99 -9.88 9.94
N ASN A 100 -10.23 -9.77 9.46
CA ASN A 100 -10.45 -9.14 8.16
C ASN A 100 -9.77 -7.77 8.21
N LEU A 101 -9.19 -7.31 7.09
CA LEU A 101 -8.84 -5.89 6.97
C LEU A 101 -10.02 -5.06 7.49
N PRO A 102 -9.81 -3.96 8.22
CA PRO A 102 -10.89 -3.10 8.69
C PRO A 102 -11.64 -2.55 7.47
N ALA A 103 -12.59 -3.35 6.99
CA ALA A 103 -13.09 -3.30 5.63
C ALA A 103 -13.84 -2.01 5.40
N LEU A 104 -14.51 -1.50 6.44
CA LEU A 104 -15.37 -0.33 6.36
C LEU A 104 -14.63 0.93 5.88
N TYR A 105 -13.35 1.13 6.23
CA TYR A 105 -12.65 2.40 5.95
C TYR A 105 -11.88 2.40 4.63
N VAL A 106 -11.48 1.22 4.14
CA VAL A 106 -10.73 1.08 2.87
C VAL A 106 -11.61 0.71 1.69
N VAL A 107 -12.85 0.26 1.92
CA VAL A 107 -13.82 -0.01 0.83
C VAL A 107 -14.09 1.25 0.02
N ASP A 108 -14.44 2.37 0.67
CA ASP A 108 -14.79 3.61 -0.02
C ASP A 108 -13.60 4.17 -0.81
N LEU A 109 -12.39 4.02 -0.28
CA LEU A 109 -11.16 4.36 -0.98
C LEU A 109 -11.03 3.56 -2.29
N PHE A 110 -11.14 2.24 -2.23
CA PHE A 110 -10.93 1.35 -3.39
C PHE A 110 -12.07 1.40 -4.42
N LEU A 111 -13.25 1.83 -4.01
CA LEU A 111 -14.40 2.06 -4.90
C LEU A 111 -14.42 3.47 -5.52
N ASN A 112 -13.53 4.37 -5.11
CA ASN A 112 -13.47 5.73 -5.62
C ASN A 112 -13.08 5.74 -7.11
N GLU A 113 -14.04 6.12 -7.98
CA GLU A 113 -13.83 6.18 -9.43
C GLU A 113 -12.85 7.26 -9.87
N ARG A 114 -12.57 8.28 -9.06
CA ARG A 114 -11.62 9.33 -9.43
C ARG A 114 -10.17 8.86 -9.30
N LEU A 115 -9.93 7.81 -8.51
CA LEU A 115 -8.60 7.32 -8.19
C LEU A 115 -8.23 6.15 -9.10
N TYR A 116 -6.98 6.12 -9.53
CA TYR A 116 -6.33 5.04 -10.24
C TYR A 116 -5.26 4.42 -9.34
N PHE A 117 -5.48 3.16 -8.96
CA PHE A 117 -4.54 2.42 -8.12
C PHE A 117 -3.48 1.76 -8.98
N VAL A 118 -2.21 1.98 -8.66
CA VAL A 118 -1.07 1.45 -9.43
C VAL A 118 -0.16 0.65 -8.51
N GLY A 119 0.27 -0.52 -8.99
CA GLY A 119 1.11 -1.41 -8.20
C GLY A 119 1.79 -2.46 -9.06
N MET A 120 2.81 -3.11 -8.49
CA MET A 120 3.45 -4.27 -9.09
C MET A 120 2.63 -5.52 -8.82
N HIS A 121 2.39 -6.32 -9.85
CA HIS A 121 1.52 -7.51 -9.76
C HIS A 121 0.14 -7.16 -9.18
N ILE A 122 -0.41 -6.00 -9.55
CA ILE A 122 -1.63 -5.47 -8.91
C ILE A 122 -2.84 -6.40 -9.14
N GLU A 123 -2.88 -7.14 -10.23
CA GLU A 123 -3.93 -8.14 -10.49
C GLU A 123 -3.97 -9.21 -9.39
N ARG A 124 -2.80 -9.68 -8.95
CA ARG A 124 -2.68 -10.66 -7.86
C ARG A 124 -3.14 -10.05 -6.54
N LEU A 125 -2.81 -8.78 -6.30
CA LEU A 125 -3.31 -8.03 -5.15
C LEU A 125 -4.84 -7.92 -5.18
N CYS A 126 -5.44 -7.55 -6.32
CA CYS A 126 -6.89 -7.48 -6.48
C CYS A 126 -7.56 -8.84 -6.22
N GLN A 127 -6.96 -9.94 -6.67
CA GLN A 127 -7.45 -11.29 -6.36
C GLN A 127 -7.40 -11.60 -4.86
N TRP A 128 -6.34 -11.17 -4.16
CA TRP A 128 -6.20 -11.37 -2.72
C TRP A 128 -7.21 -10.54 -1.94
N LEU A 129 -7.34 -9.26 -2.26
CA LEU A 129 -8.30 -8.34 -1.65
C LEU A 129 -9.75 -8.77 -1.94
N GLY A 130 -10.02 -9.29 -3.14
CA GLY A 130 -11.34 -9.81 -3.50
C GLY A 130 -11.82 -10.97 -2.63
N LYS A 131 -10.90 -11.81 -2.13
CA LYS A 131 -11.23 -12.86 -1.15
C LYS A 131 -11.70 -12.31 0.20
N TRP A 132 -11.43 -11.03 0.47
CA TRP A 132 -11.87 -10.29 1.64
C TRP A 132 -13.01 -9.31 1.35
N GLY A 133 -13.63 -9.40 0.17
CA GLY A 133 -14.71 -8.51 -0.25
C GLY A 133 -14.24 -7.09 -0.60
N LEU A 134 -12.93 -6.87 -0.74
CA LEU A 134 -12.36 -5.60 -1.12
C LEU A 134 -12.12 -5.57 -2.63
N LEU A 135 -12.88 -4.72 -3.33
CA LEU A 135 -12.76 -4.54 -4.77
C LEU A 135 -12.06 -3.22 -5.08
N ILE A 136 -10.95 -3.28 -5.82
CA ILE A 136 -10.32 -2.10 -6.41
C ILE A 136 -10.97 -1.83 -7.75
N LYS A 137 -11.67 -0.70 -7.87
CA LYS A 137 -12.49 -0.39 -9.05
C LYS A 137 -11.68 -0.01 -10.28
N ARG A 138 -10.58 0.72 -10.08
CA ARG A 138 -9.66 1.14 -11.15
C ARG A 138 -8.24 0.82 -10.74
N SER A 139 -7.66 -0.22 -11.32
CA SER A 139 -6.28 -0.63 -11.07
C SER A 139 -5.48 -0.74 -12.36
N ARG A 140 -4.17 -0.49 -12.28
CA ARG A 140 -3.26 -0.67 -13.40
C ARG A 140 -1.91 -1.22 -12.97
N GLU A 141 -1.39 -2.18 -13.74
CA GLU A 141 -0.05 -2.71 -13.51
C GLU A 141 1.00 -1.63 -13.79
N LEU A 142 1.87 -1.37 -12.81
CA LEU A 142 2.91 -0.35 -12.91
C LEU A 142 3.84 -0.57 -14.10
N ARG A 143 4.19 -1.83 -14.39
CA ARG A 143 5.03 -2.19 -15.55
C ARG A 143 4.37 -1.85 -16.87
N ALA A 144 3.09 -2.17 -17.03
CA ALA A 144 2.34 -1.82 -18.23
C ALA A 144 2.34 -0.30 -18.42
N PHE A 145 2.06 0.45 -17.35
CA PHE A 145 2.12 1.91 -17.36
C PHE A 145 3.51 2.45 -17.74
N ALA A 146 4.58 1.89 -17.17
CA ALA A 146 5.95 2.31 -17.47
C ALA A 146 6.33 2.04 -18.94
N ILE A 147 6.00 0.86 -19.48
CA ILE A 147 6.29 0.49 -20.88
C ILE A 147 5.62 1.45 -21.85
N GLU A 148 4.34 1.74 -21.63
CA GLU A 148 3.57 2.63 -22.52
C GLU A 148 4.14 4.05 -22.56
N ASN A 149 4.64 4.55 -21.43
CA ASN A 149 5.16 5.92 -21.34
C ASN A 149 6.64 6.04 -21.76
N THR A 150 7.39 4.95 -21.77
CA THR A 150 8.84 4.97 -22.07
C THR A 150 9.21 4.25 -23.36
N ASN A 151 8.27 3.51 -23.97
CA ASN A 151 8.48 2.63 -25.12
C ASN A 151 9.61 1.60 -24.89
N ARG A 152 9.76 1.11 -23.64
CA ARG A 152 10.80 0.16 -23.23
C ARG A 152 10.20 -1.18 -22.79
N PRO A 153 9.96 -2.13 -23.72
CA PRO A 153 9.33 -3.41 -23.39
C PRO A 153 10.15 -4.29 -22.43
N ASP A 154 11.45 -4.04 -22.33
CA ASP A 154 12.35 -4.70 -21.38
C ASP A 154 11.97 -4.43 -19.91
N LEU A 155 11.18 -3.39 -19.64
CA LEU A 155 10.64 -3.06 -18.31
C LEU A 155 9.53 -4.03 -17.82
N TRP A 156 9.21 -5.10 -18.56
CA TRP A 156 8.25 -6.11 -18.08
C TRP A 156 8.82 -7.08 -17.03
N THR A 157 10.12 -7.38 -17.13
CA THR A 157 10.83 -8.33 -16.26
C THR A 157 11.53 -7.77 -15.01
N PRO A 158 11.86 -6.47 -14.87
CA PRO A 158 12.59 -5.98 -13.72
C PRO A 158 11.74 -6.03 -12.44
N SER A 159 12.41 -6.26 -11.31
CA SER A 159 11.85 -5.99 -9.99
C SER A 159 11.57 -4.50 -9.83
N LEU A 160 10.71 -4.11 -8.86
CA LEU A 160 10.39 -2.70 -8.59
C LEU A 160 11.64 -1.82 -8.52
N ARG A 161 12.72 -2.31 -7.87
CA ARG A 161 14.00 -1.59 -7.75
C ARG A 161 14.73 -1.33 -9.08
N LYS A 162 14.47 -2.12 -10.12
CA LYS A 162 15.06 -1.92 -11.46
C LYS A 162 14.15 -1.07 -12.37
N LEU A 163 12.92 -0.79 -11.94
CA LEU A 163 11.99 0.11 -12.64
C LEU A 163 12.17 1.57 -12.24
N VAL A 164 12.78 1.83 -11.08
CA VAL A 164 13.07 3.16 -10.51
C VAL A 164 14.53 3.51 -10.71
#